data_AF-A0A5C7QYD2-F1
#
_entry.id   AF-A0A5C7QYD2-F1
#
_cell.length_a   1.000
_cell.length_b   1.000
_cell.length_c   1.000
_cell.angle_alpha   90.00
_cell.angle_beta   90.00
_cell.angle_gamma   90.00
#
_symmetry.space_group_name_H-M   'P 1'
#
loop_
_entity.id
_entity.type
_entity.pdbx_description
1 polymer ?
#
loop_
_entity_poly.entity_id
_entity_poly.type
_entity_poly.pdbx_seq_one_letter_code
_entity_poly.pdbx_strand_id
1 'polypeptide(L)'
;MSPRHDLTLRRRAAALVAALLGALAAPAQAQGQSCHLVFGQARNGPAAGAPDWEALNQDFNTEVAHTLEAAGRHAESMTVPALTVDPQTAGLALLQRADELGCRTLVETTVFADEQQTLVLRLRVYPLLLQLDERASIVGLRIGSPLFVTQRELTLAALPRLQPEQIARQMTDEYLQHDRR
;
A
#
# COMPACT_ATOMS: atom_id res chain seq x y z
N MET A 1 -71.07 -13.40 -36.67
CA MET A 1 -69.72 -13.38 -37.31
C MET A 1 -69.28 -11.94 -37.45
N SER A 2 -68.08 -11.47 -37.17
CA SER A 2 -66.91 -11.88 -36.38
C SER A 2 -66.04 -10.59 -36.35
N PRO A 3 -65.40 -10.22 -35.24
CA PRO A 3 -64.64 -8.98 -35.10
C PRO A 3 -63.14 -9.22 -35.34
N ARG A 4 -62.41 -8.25 -35.94
CA ARG A 4 -60.93 -8.08 -35.89
C ARG A 4 -60.64 -6.62 -36.25
N HIS A 5 -60.53 -5.62 -35.36
CA HIS A 5 -59.54 -5.37 -34.30
C HIS A 5 -58.08 -5.54 -34.74
N ASP A 6 -57.60 -4.47 -35.39
CA ASP A 6 -56.21 -4.15 -35.71
C ASP A 6 -55.31 -4.18 -34.47
N LEU A 7 -54.61 -5.30 -34.28
CA LEU A 7 -53.61 -5.52 -33.22
C LEU A 7 -52.18 -5.14 -33.65
N THR A 8 -52.02 -4.52 -34.82
CA THR A 8 -50.72 -4.33 -35.47
C THR A 8 -49.98 -3.04 -35.09
N LEU A 9 -50.65 -2.01 -34.55
CA LEU A 9 -49.99 -0.74 -34.21
C LEU A 9 -49.30 -0.72 -32.84
N ARG A 10 -49.64 -1.60 -31.90
CA ARG A 10 -49.09 -1.55 -30.52
C ARG A 10 -47.68 -2.11 -30.36
N ARG A 11 -47.17 -2.89 -31.32
CA ARG A 11 -45.89 -3.59 -31.15
C ARG A 11 -44.64 -2.77 -31.48
N ARG A 12 -44.75 -1.63 -32.18
CA ARG A 12 -43.58 -0.82 -32.57
C ARG A 12 -43.22 0.28 -31.56
N ALA A 13 -44.15 0.71 -30.71
CA ALA A 13 -43.88 1.74 -29.71
C ALA A 13 -43.10 1.22 -28.48
N ALA A 14 -43.13 -0.09 -28.22
CA ALA A 14 -42.46 -0.68 -27.05
C ALA A 14 -40.94 -0.90 -27.25
N ALA A 15 -40.44 -0.90 -28.48
CA ALA A 15 -39.04 -1.21 -28.75
C ALA A 15 -38.09 0.00 -28.63
N LEU A 16 -38.62 1.24 -28.65
CA LEU A 16 -37.81 2.46 -28.63
C LEU A 16 -37.59 3.05 -27.23
N VAL A 17 -38.38 2.63 -26.23
CA VAL A 17 -38.21 3.11 -24.84
C VAL A 17 -37.15 2.29 -24.07
N ALA A 18 -36.87 1.06 -24.49
CA ALA A 18 -35.86 0.21 -23.84
C ALA A 18 -34.41 0.57 -24.21
N ALA A 19 -34.17 1.28 -25.31
CA ALA A 19 -32.81 1.62 -25.77
C ALA A 19 -32.26 2.94 -25.19
N LEU A 20 -33.10 3.77 -24.56
CA LEU A 20 -32.71 5.08 -24.00
C LEU A 20 -32.46 5.07 -22.48
N LEU A 21 -32.71 3.95 -21.79
CA LEU A 21 -32.50 3.82 -20.34
C LEU A 21 -31.20 3.09 -19.96
N GLY A 22 -30.39 2.68 -20.95
CA GLY A 22 -29.15 1.91 -20.72
C GLY A 22 -27.88 2.74 -20.51
N ALA A 23 -27.90 4.07 -20.64
CA ALA A 23 -26.69 4.90 -20.67
C ALA A 23 -26.33 5.59 -19.33
N LEU A 24 -27.01 5.25 -18.22
CA LEU A 24 -26.77 5.86 -16.90
C LEU A 24 -26.32 4.85 -15.83
N ALA A 25 -25.81 3.69 -16.23
CA ALA A 25 -25.00 2.86 -15.35
C ALA A 25 -23.53 3.30 -15.46
N ALA A 26 -23.23 4.52 -15.01
CA ALA A 26 -21.86 4.81 -14.59
C ALA A 26 -21.58 3.84 -13.43
N PRO A 27 -20.50 3.03 -13.48
CA PRO A 27 -20.11 2.26 -12.30
C PRO A 27 -19.61 3.27 -11.26
N ALA A 28 -20.51 3.70 -10.38
CA ALA A 28 -20.17 4.37 -9.13
C ALA A 28 -19.65 3.32 -8.14
N GLN A 29 -18.50 2.72 -8.47
CA GLN A 29 -17.70 1.92 -7.54
C GLN A 29 -16.23 2.32 -7.68
N ALA A 30 -15.96 3.62 -7.58
CA ALA A 30 -14.73 4.04 -6.91
C ALA A 30 -14.94 3.85 -5.40
N GLN A 31 -15.10 2.59 -4.95
CA GLN A 31 -14.71 2.27 -3.59
C GLN A 31 -13.20 2.49 -3.59
N GLY A 32 -12.78 3.67 -3.11
CA GLY A 32 -11.41 4.13 -3.18
C GLY A 32 -10.48 3.00 -2.77
N GLN A 33 -9.65 2.54 -3.71
CA GLN A 33 -8.66 1.52 -3.43
C GLN A 33 -7.89 1.97 -2.19
N SER A 34 -7.74 1.08 -1.22
CA SER A 34 -6.94 1.38 -0.04
C SER A 34 -5.53 1.72 -0.52
N CYS A 35 -5.14 2.98 -0.32
CA CYS A 35 -3.82 3.49 -0.64
C CYS A 35 -2.88 3.21 0.53
N HIS A 36 -1.76 2.58 0.21
CA HIS A 36 -0.65 2.27 1.10
C HIS A 36 0.57 3.09 0.70
N LEU A 37 1.18 3.79 1.65
CA LEU A 37 2.51 4.35 1.47
C LEU A 37 3.51 3.33 2.04
N VAL A 38 4.40 2.80 1.21
CA VAL A 38 5.40 1.81 1.60
C VAL A 38 6.72 2.52 1.82
N PHE A 39 7.09 2.67 3.09
CA PHE A 39 8.25 3.40 3.53
C PHE A 39 9.42 2.47 3.86
N GLY A 40 10.59 2.74 3.28
CA GLY A 40 11.84 2.02 3.55
C GLY A 40 12.88 2.93 4.18
N GLN A 41 13.60 2.44 5.19
CA GLN A 41 14.73 3.16 5.77
C GLN A 41 15.87 2.21 6.07
N ALA A 42 17.02 2.41 5.44
CA ALA A 42 18.22 1.68 5.81
C ALA A 42 18.68 2.07 7.23
N ARG A 43 19.09 1.09 8.05
CA ARG A 43 19.57 1.36 9.43
C ARG A 43 21.08 1.30 9.57
N ASN A 44 21.74 0.47 8.77
CA ASN A 44 23.19 0.43 8.73
C ASN A 44 23.68 1.41 7.67
N GLY A 45 24.70 2.20 8.01
CA GLY A 45 25.38 3.07 7.06
C GLY A 45 26.35 2.32 6.15
N PRO A 46 26.89 2.99 5.12
CA PRO A 46 27.93 2.42 4.28
C PRO A 46 29.20 2.14 5.09
N ALA A 47 29.79 0.95 4.92
CA ALA A 47 31.05 0.55 5.54
C ALA A 47 31.86 -0.34 4.61
N ALA A 48 33.19 -0.30 4.72
CA ALA A 48 34.07 -1.11 3.87
C ALA A 48 33.85 -2.61 4.12
N GLY A 49 33.59 -3.36 3.04
CA GLY A 49 33.31 -4.80 3.13
C GLY A 49 31.91 -5.15 3.64
N ALA A 50 31.09 -4.16 3.99
CA ALA A 50 29.68 -4.36 4.28
C ALA A 50 28.86 -4.43 2.97
N PRO A 51 27.69 -5.09 2.99
CA PRO A 51 26.78 -5.05 1.87
C PRO A 51 26.23 -3.65 1.63
N ASP A 52 25.67 -3.44 0.43
CA ASP A 52 24.89 -2.24 0.12
C ASP A 52 23.52 -2.31 0.80
N TRP A 53 23.46 -1.79 2.03
CA TRP A 53 22.25 -1.77 2.82
C TRP A 53 21.15 -0.92 2.23
N GLU A 54 21.49 0.16 1.50
CA GLU A 54 20.50 1.03 0.88
C GLU A 54 19.82 0.30 -0.27
N ALA A 55 20.61 -0.34 -1.15
CA ALA A 55 20.07 -1.16 -2.24
C ALA A 55 19.19 -2.31 -1.72
N LEU A 56 19.64 -3.04 -0.69
CA LEU A 56 18.85 -4.12 -0.08
C LEU A 56 17.51 -3.63 0.50
N ASN A 57 17.49 -2.44 1.12
CA ASN A 57 16.25 -1.85 1.60
C ASN A 57 15.35 -1.40 0.45
N GLN A 58 15.92 -0.81 -0.60
CA GLN A 58 15.19 -0.38 -1.78
C GLN A 58 14.52 -1.55 -2.50
N ASP A 59 15.25 -2.65 -2.73
CA ASP A 59 14.72 -3.84 -3.39
C ASP A 59 13.59 -4.47 -2.57
N PHE A 60 13.80 -4.61 -1.25
CA PHE A 60 12.77 -5.12 -0.35
C PHE A 60 11.53 -4.22 -0.30
N ASN A 61 11.71 -2.89 -0.19
CA ASN A 61 10.63 -1.91 -0.16
C ASN A 61 9.82 -1.90 -1.46
N THR A 62 10.51 -1.91 -2.60
CA THR A 62 9.92 -1.94 -3.94
C THR A 62 9.07 -3.19 -4.12
N GLU A 63 9.59 -4.36 -3.73
CA GLU A 63 8.84 -5.60 -3.88
C GLU A 63 7.59 -5.65 -2.98
N VAL A 64 7.65 -5.10 -1.76
CA VAL A 64 6.45 -4.97 -0.91
C VAL A 64 5.37 -4.12 -1.61
N ALA A 65 5.75 -2.98 -2.20
CA ALA A 65 4.82 -2.15 -2.95
C ALA A 65 4.23 -2.89 -4.16
N HIS A 66 5.08 -3.52 -4.98
CA HIS A 66 4.65 -4.33 -6.13
C HIS A 66 3.70 -5.46 -5.74
N THR A 67 3.95 -6.13 -4.61
CA THR A 67 3.08 -7.23 -4.13
C THR A 67 1.71 -6.71 -3.70
N LEU A 68 1.65 -5.53 -3.05
CA LEU A 68 0.39 -4.87 -2.71
C LEU A 68 -0.39 -4.47 -3.98
N GLU A 69 0.29 -3.90 -4.98
CA GLU A 69 -0.30 -3.55 -6.27
C GLU A 69 -0.85 -4.77 -7.01
N ALA A 70 -0.08 -5.87 -7.05
CA ALA A 70 -0.51 -7.13 -7.65
C ALA A 70 -1.76 -7.72 -6.96
N ALA A 71 -1.97 -7.42 -5.67
CA ALA A 71 -3.17 -7.77 -4.91
C ALA A 71 -4.32 -6.77 -5.05
N GLY A 72 -4.20 -5.78 -5.94
CA GLY A 72 -5.24 -4.78 -6.21
C GLY A 72 -5.32 -3.66 -5.16
N ARG A 73 -4.27 -3.46 -4.36
CA ARG A 73 -4.13 -2.30 -3.47
C ARG A 73 -3.36 -1.20 -4.19
N HIS A 74 -3.70 0.06 -3.98
CA HIS A 74 -2.85 1.14 -4.50
C HIS A 74 -1.64 1.28 -3.56
N ALA A 75 -0.41 1.22 -4.06
CA ALA A 75 0.77 1.34 -3.22
C ALA A 75 1.84 2.24 -3.85
N GLU A 76 2.35 3.19 -3.08
CA GLU A 76 3.49 4.05 -3.48
C GLU A 76 4.71 3.70 -2.63
N SER A 77 5.86 3.46 -3.25
CA SER A 77 7.14 3.27 -2.53
C SER A 77 7.86 4.58 -2.26
N MET A 78 8.44 4.72 -1.07
CA MET A 78 9.33 5.81 -0.71
C MET A 78 10.46 5.29 0.18
N THR A 79 11.72 5.61 -0.16
CA THR A 79 12.87 5.31 0.70
C THR A 79 13.48 6.58 1.27
N VAL A 80 14.04 6.47 2.47
CA VAL A 80 14.83 7.52 3.11
C VAL A 80 16.22 6.97 3.43
N PRO A 81 17.30 7.70 3.09
CA PRO A 81 18.67 7.23 3.31
C PRO A 81 18.99 6.94 4.79
N ALA A 82 19.87 5.98 5.02
CA ALA A 82 20.26 5.56 6.38
C ALA A 82 20.77 6.69 7.29
N LEU A 83 21.49 7.65 6.71
CA LEU A 83 22.14 8.75 7.43
C LEU A 83 21.31 10.03 7.38
N THR A 84 20.00 9.90 7.51
CA THR A 84 19.13 11.08 7.58
C THR A 84 19.39 11.84 8.88
N VAL A 85 19.89 13.07 8.74
CA VAL A 85 20.37 13.91 9.84
C VAL A 85 19.23 14.39 10.75
N ASP A 86 17.99 14.45 10.23
CA ASP A 86 16.81 14.89 10.97
C ASP A 86 15.60 13.93 10.78
N PRO A 87 15.38 13.02 11.73
CA PRO A 87 14.23 12.11 11.73
C PRO A 87 12.86 12.81 11.80
N GLN A 88 12.77 14.00 12.41
CA GLN A 88 11.50 14.72 12.54
C GLN A 88 11.07 15.27 11.18
N THR A 89 11.99 15.93 10.47
CA THR A 89 11.73 16.42 9.11
C THR A 89 11.38 15.28 8.15
N ALA A 90 12.07 14.14 8.23
CA ALA A 90 11.75 12.97 7.42
C ALA A 90 10.36 12.39 7.72
N GLY A 91 9.98 12.31 9.01
CA GLY A 91 8.65 11.89 9.42
C GLY A 91 7.54 12.82 8.94
N LEU A 92 7.77 14.14 8.96
CA LEU A 92 6.83 15.12 8.43
C LEU A 92 6.66 14.99 6.90
N ALA A 93 7.76 14.86 6.16
CA ALA A 93 7.74 14.66 4.72
C ALA A 93 6.99 13.38 4.33
N LEU A 94 7.18 12.30 5.10
CA LEU A 94 6.47 11.03 4.93
C LEU A 94 4.95 11.22 5.10
N LEU A 95 4.52 11.89 6.17
CA LEU A 95 3.10 12.13 6.46
C LEU A 95 2.46 13.07 5.43
N GLN A 96 3.19 14.10 4.99
CA GLN A 96 2.73 14.98 3.92
C GLN A 96 2.54 14.21 2.61
N ARG A 97 3.51 13.38 2.23
CA ARG A 97 3.40 12.55 1.02
C ARG A 97 2.21 11.59 1.09
N ALA A 98 1.97 10.99 2.25
CA ALA A 98 0.82 10.12 2.44
C ALA A 98 -0.51 10.87 2.29
N ASP A 99 -0.59 12.10 2.79
CA ASP A 99 -1.81 12.93 2.69
C ASP A 99 -2.06 13.37 1.24
N GLU A 100 -1.02 13.79 0.52
CA GLU A 100 -1.09 14.13 -0.92
C GLU A 100 -1.62 12.98 -1.77
N LEU A 101 -1.25 11.74 -1.43
CA LEU A 101 -1.69 10.52 -2.12
C LEU A 101 -3.04 9.99 -1.61
N GLY A 102 -3.60 10.57 -0.55
CA GLY A 102 -4.82 10.06 0.10
C GLY A 102 -4.63 8.71 0.79
N CYS A 103 -3.39 8.34 1.11
CA CYS A 103 -3.04 7.08 1.74
C CYS A 103 -3.52 7.04 3.20
N ARG A 104 -4.10 5.89 3.57
CA ARG A 104 -4.64 5.64 4.93
C ARG A 104 -3.90 4.54 5.67
N THR A 105 -2.91 3.94 5.01
CA THR A 105 -2.06 2.90 5.57
C THR A 105 -0.60 3.24 5.28
N LEU A 106 0.25 3.09 6.29
CA LEU A 106 1.69 3.17 6.16
C LEU A 106 2.28 1.77 6.36
N VAL A 107 3.13 1.33 5.45
CA VAL A 107 3.87 0.06 5.54
C VAL A 107 5.35 0.40 5.72
N GLU A 108 5.87 0.23 6.94
CA GLU A 108 7.30 0.39 7.24
C GLU A 108 8.04 -0.91 6.90
N THR A 109 9.13 -0.78 6.14
CA THR A 109 10.00 -1.86 5.69
C THR A 109 11.44 -1.57 6.11
N THR A 110 12.13 -2.57 6.65
CA THR A 110 13.52 -2.42 7.12
C THR A 110 14.30 -3.72 6.91
N VAL A 111 15.51 -3.60 6.34
CA VAL A 111 16.51 -4.66 6.21
C VAL A 111 17.81 -4.18 6.85
N PHE A 112 18.32 -4.87 7.86
CA PHE A 112 19.53 -4.44 8.57
C PHE A 112 20.25 -5.60 9.26
N ALA A 113 21.53 -5.44 9.56
CA ALA A 113 22.26 -6.25 10.52
C ALA A 113 22.21 -5.59 11.92
N ASP A 114 21.87 -6.37 12.95
CA ASP A 114 21.99 -5.93 14.34
C ASP A 114 23.44 -6.05 14.87
N GLU A 115 23.63 -5.66 16.13
CA GLU A 115 24.94 -5.70 16.80
C GLU A 115 25.48 -7.14 16.97
N GLN A 116 24.59 -8.14 16.95
CA GLN A 116 24.89 -9.56 17.08
C GLN A 116 25.14 -10.23 15.72
N GLN A 117 25.21 -9.47 14.62
CA GLN A 117 25.36 -9.99 13.26
C GLN A 117 24.18 -10.88 12.81
N THR A 118 22.99 -10.57 13.32
CA THR A 118 21.72 -11.10 12.81
C THR A 118 21.22 -10.21 11.69
N LEU A 119 20.97 -10.79 10.53
CA LEU A 119 20.24 -10.14 9.45
C LEU A 119 18.74 -10.14 9.80
N VAL A 120 18.17 -8.95 9.89
CA VAL A 120 16.77 -8.69 10.22
C VAL A 120 16.06 -8.10 9.01
N LEU A 121 14.98 -8.75 8.58
CA LEU A 121 14.00 -8.19 7.64
C LEU A 121 12.69 -7.99 8.37
N ARG A 122 12.12 -6.80 8.31
CA ARG A 122 10.92 -6.45 9.08
C ARG A 122 9.95 -5.64 8.26
N LEU A 123 8.67 -6.00 8.39
CA LEU A 123 7.53 -5.30 7.83
C LEU A 123 6.55 -4.98 8.96
N ARG A 124 6.12 -3.72 9.03
CA ARG A 124 5.08 -3.25 9.97
C ARG A 124 4.05 -2.44 9.22
N VAL A 125 2.78 -2.63 9.56
CA VAL A 125 1.67 -1.90 8.95
C VAL A 125 1.00 -1.06 10.02
N TYR A 126 0.77 0.21 9.73
CA TYR A 126 0.15 1.18 10.63
C TYR A 126 -1.06 1.85 9.94
N PRO A 127 -2.13 2.17 10.67
CA PRO A 127 -3.15 3.06 10.15
C PRO A 127 -2.63 4.50 10.22
N LEU A 128 -2.92 5.29 9.18
CA LEU A 128 -2.75 6.73 9.20
C LEU A 128 -4.06 7.37 9.64
N LEU A 129 -4.01 8.08 10.76
CA LEU A 129 -5.16 8.69 11.40
C LEU A 129 -5.11 10.20 11.21
N LEU A 130 -6.28 10.83 11.15
CA LEU A 130 -6.37 12.29 11.15
C LEU A 130 -5.81 12.83 12.47
N GLN A 131 -4.97 13.83 12.36
CA GLN A 131 -4.53 14.65 13.49
C GLN A 131 -5.46 15.86 13.59
N LEU A 132 -6.00 16.08 14.79
CA LEU A 132 -6.88 17.19 15.09
C LEU A 132 -6.15 18.19 16.00
N ASP A 133 -6.43 19.47 15.83
CA ASP A 133 -6.06 20.51 16.79
C ASP A 133 -7.05 20.61 17.96
N GLU A 134 -6.80 21.55 18.87
CA GLU A 134 -7.67 21.82 20.03
C GLU A 134 -9.10 22.23 19.65
N ARG A 135 -9.31 22.66 18.40
CA ARG A 135 -10.60 23.09 17.86
C ARG A 135 -11.26 22.02 17.00
N ALA A 136 -10.75 20.78 17.04
CA ALA A 136 -11.20 19.65 16.24
C ALA A 136 -11.08 19.86 14.71
N SER A 137 -10.17 20.75 14.27
CA SER A 137 -9.83 20.94 12.86
C SER A 137 -8.74 19.94 12.45
N ILE A 138 -8.84 19.40 11.23
CA ILE A 138 -7.82 18.50 10.68
C ILE A 138 -6.57 19.30 10.36
N VAL A 139 -5.44 18.93 10.95
CA VAL A 139 -4.14 19.60 10.75
C VAL A 139 -3.09 18.70 10.08
N GLY A 140 -3.43 17.45 9.80
CA GLY A 140 -2.56 16.52 9.09
C GLY A 140 -2.87 15.07 9.43
N LEU A 141 -1.87 14.21 9.23
CA LEU A 141 -1.90 12.80 9.57
C LEU A 141 -0.98 12.50 10.76
N ARG A 142 -1.31 11.43 11.48
CA ARG A 142 -0.43 10.80 12.48
C ARG A 142 -0.43 9.30 12.31
N ILE A 143 0.67 8.66 12.70
CA ILE A 143 0.80 7.20 12.70
C ILE A 143 0.07 6.64 13.94
N GLY A 144 -0.83 5.67 13.72
CA GLY A 144 -1.50 4.94 14.80
C GLY A 144 -0.71 3.75 15.33
N SER A 145 -1.34 2.91 16.15
CA SER A 145 -0.73 1.65 16.61
C SER A 145 -0.61 0.63 15.47
N PRO A 146 0.42 -0.23 15.45
CA PRO A 146 0.57 -1.25 14.41
C PRO A 146 -0.67 -2.15 14.27
N LEU A 147 -1.11 -2.37 13.03
CA LEU A 147 -2.14 -3.36 12.66
C LEU A 147 -1.53 -4.74 12.45
N PHE A 148 -0.29 -4.79 11.95
CA PHE A 148 0.39 -6.03 11.59
C PHE A 148 1.90 -5.84 11.73
N VAL A 149 2.59 -6.89 12.18
CA VAL A 149 4.04 -6.93 12.32
C VAL A 149 4.52 -8.33 11.94
N THR A 150 5.50 -8.42 11.06
CA THR A 150 6.22 -9.66 10.75
C THR A 150 7.72 -9.38 10.63
N GLN A 151 8.53 -10.32 11.12
CA GLN A 151 9.99 -10.21 11.16
C GLN A 151 10.62 -11.54 10.80
N ARG A 152 11.73 -11.49 10.07
CA ARG A 152 12.61 -12.62 9.79
C ARG A 152 13.99 -12.30 10.33
N GLU A 153 14.53 -13.26 11.06
CA GLU A 153 15.88 -13.21 11.61
C GLU A 153 16.68 -14.35 10.97
N LEU A 154 17.80 -14.00 10.36
CA LEU A 154 18.69 -14.90 9.67
C LEU A 154 20.11 -14.62 10.14
N THR A 155 21.00 -15.60 10.02
CA THR A 155 22.43 -15.31 10.15
C THR A 155 22.87 -14.36 9.03
N LEU A 156 23.70 -13.35 9.33
CA LEU A 156 24.25 -12.47 8.29
C LEU A 156 25.03 -13.23 7.21
N ALA A 157 25.59 -14.40 7.53
CA ALA A 157 26.25 -15.28 6.57
C ALA A 157 25.31 -15.79 5.45
N ALA A 158 23.99 -15.70 5.63
CA ALA A 158 23.01 -16.07 4.62
C ALA A 158 22.84 -14.99 3.53
N LEU A 159 23.30 -13.76 3.77
CA LEU A 159 23.08 -12.61 2.90
C LEU A 159 23.44 -12.85 1.42
N PRO A 160 24.56 -13.51 1.05
CA PRO A 160 24.91 -13.74 -0.36
C PRO A 160 23.94 -14.67 -1.10
N ARG A 161 23.08 -15.40 -0.38
CA ARG A 161 22.06 -16.32 -0.92
C ARG A 161 20.65 -15.81 -0.68
N LEU A 162 20.51 -14.66 -0.03
CA LEU A 162 19.23 -14.07 0.28
C LEU A 162 18.56 -13.64 -1.03
N GLN A 163 17.25 -13.85 -1.11
CA GLN A 163 16.40 -13.26 -2.13
C GLN A 163 15.45 -12.30 -1.41
N PRO A 164 15.85 -11.02 -1.21
CA PRO A 164 15.04 -10.04 -0.49
C PRO A 164 13.61 -9.95 -1.02
N GLU A 165 13.44 -10.04 -2.34
CA GLU A 165 12.15 -9.94 -3.01
C GLU A 165 11.24 -11.14 -2.68
N GLN A 166 11.80 -12.35 -2.61
CA GLN A 166 11.00 -13.53 -2.24
C GLN A 166 10.48 -13.42 -0.81
N ILE A 167 11.31 -12.92 0.11
CA ILE A 167 10.93 -12.71 1.51
C ILE A 167 9.92 -11.57 1.62
N ALA A 168 10.11 -10.47 0.87
CA ALA A 168 9.18 -9.34 0.80
C ALA A 168 7.78 -9.79 0.33
N ARG A 169 7.70 -10.57 -0.76
CA ARG A 169 6.45 -11.17 -1.24
C ARG A 169 5.77 -11.98 -0.16
N GLN A 170 6.51 -12.93 0.44
CA GLN A 170 5.95 -13.79 1.48
C GLN A 170 5.41 -12.99 2.68
N MET A 171 6.19 -12.02 3.18
CA MET A 171 5.79 -11.18 4.31
C MET A 171 4.59 -10.29 3.98
N THR A 172 4.46 -9.86 2.73
CA THR A 172 3.31 -9.08 2.26
C THR A 172 2.07 -9.95 2.09
N ASP A 173 2.21 -11.16 1.56
CA ASP A 173 1.12 -12.14 1.45
C ASP A 173 0.57 -12.50 2.83
N GLU A 174 1.43 -12.66 3.84
CA GLU A 174 1.02 -12.87 5.23
C GLU A 174 0.16 -11.72 5.75
N TYR A 175 0.55 -10.47 5.44
CA TYR A 175 -0.27 -9.30 5.77
C TYR A 175 -1.62 -9.33 5.04
N LEU A 176 -1.63 -9.60 3.74
CA LEU A 176 -2.85 -9.63 2.92
C LEU A 176 -3.83 -10.72 3.36
N GLN A 177 -3.33 -11.87 3.83
CA GLN A 177 -4.17 -12.92 4.42
C GLN A 177 -4.82 -12.49 5.75
N HIS A 178 -4.14 -11.61 6.50
CA HIS A 178 -4.65 -11.05 7.75
C HIS A 178 -5.64 -9.90 7.50
N ASP A 179 -5.39 -9.06 6.50
CA ASP A 179 -6.16 -7.87 6.18
C ASP A 179 -7.33 -8.15 5.23
N ARG A 180 -8.46 -8.56 5.79
CA ARG A 180 -9.69 -8.93 5.04
C ARG A 180 -10.50 -7.75 4.48
N ARG A 181 -9.92 -6.56 4.41
CA ARG A 181 -10.60 -5.33 3.95
C ARG A 181 -10.67 -5.22 2.43
#